data_AF-A0A2I0VJT5-F1
#
_entry.id   AF-A0A2I0VJT5-F1
#
_cell.length_a   1.000
_cell.length_b   1.000
_cell.length_c   1.000
_cell.angle_alpha   90.00
_cell.angle_beta   90.00
_cell.angle_gamma   90.00
#
_symmetry.space_group_name_H-M   'P 1'
#
loop_
_entity.id
_entity.type
_entity.pdbx_description
1 polymer ?
#
loop_
_entity_poly.entity_id
_entity_poly.type
_entity_poly.pdbx_seq_one_letter_code
_entity_poly.pdbx_strand_id
1 'polypeptide(L)'
;MLYYNDDAAEVYYRTCNAPRFKSNSRKNCRQKKDVSYSRLFYLPIIPRLQRLYASMSSAGHMRRHKEKIAKNGFLSHPSNAKA
;
A
#
# COMPACT_ATOMS: atom_id res chain seq x y z
N MET A 1 1.82 -0.21 3.12
CA MET A 1 2.62 -0.44 1.89
C MET A 1 2.22 -1.78 1.30
N LEU A 2 2.24 -1.90 -0.04
CA LEU A 2 1.69 -3.05 -0.76
C LEU A 2 2.59 -4.30 -0.71
N TYR A 3 3.79 -4.18 -0.15
CA TYR A 3 4.75 -5.26 -0.03
C TYR A 3 5.02 -5.54 1.46
N TYR A 4 4.64 -6.74 1.91
CA TYR A 4 4.68 -7.11 3.32
C TYR A 4 6.11 -7.28 3.88
N ASN A 5 7.07 -7.64 3.02
CA ASN A 5 8.41 -8.02 3.47
C ASN A 5 9.33 -6.81 3.69
N ASP A 6 9.25 -5.79 2.83
CA ASP A 6 10.14 -4.60 2.94
C ASP A 6 9.84 -3.80 4.21
N ASP A 7 8.59 -3.80 4.64
CA ASP A 7 8.15 -3.03 5.82
C ASP A 7 7.88 -3.94 7.02
N ALA A 8 8.45 -5.14 7.05
CA ALA A 8 8.24 -6.10 8.13
C ALA A 8 8.71 -5.55 9.49
N ALA A 9 9.76 -4.72 9.49
CA ALA A 9 10.32 -4.08 10.68
C ALA A 9 9.57 -2.81 11.13
N GLU A 10 8.62 -2.29 10.34
CA GLU A 10 7.94 -1.04 10.69
C GLU A 10 6.91 -1.21 11.80
N VAL A 11 7.02 -0.37 12.83
CA VAL A 11 6.10 -0.31 13.97
C VAL A 11 5.00 0.75 13.78
N TYR A 12 5.21 1.68 12.83
CA TYR A 12 4.29 2.76 12.49
C TYR A 12 3.98 2.79 10.99
N TYR A 13 2.80 3.29 10.61
CA TYR A 13 2.42 3.49 9.21
C TYR A 13 3.07 4.76 8.63
N ARG A 14 3.80 4.66 7.50
CA ARG A 14 4.47 5.82 6.85
C ARG A 14 3.56 7.01 6.49
N THR A 15 2.29 6.77 6.20
CA THR A 15 1.38 7.80 5.67
C THR A 15 0.70 8.63 6.74
N CYS A 16 0.43 8.03 7.91
CA CYS A 16 -0.34 8.67 8.97
C CYS A 16 0.36 8.60 10.35
N ASN A 17 1.55 8.00 10.42
CA ASN A 17 2.31 7.77 11.66
C ASN A 17 1.51 7.10 12.79
N ALA A 18 0.43 6.40 12.45
CA ALA A 18 -0.34 5.65 13.42
C ALA A 18 0.40 4.36 13.84
N PRO A 19 0.24 3.88 15.08
CA PRO A 19 0.84 2.63 15.53
C PRO A 19 0.24 1.44 14.75
N ARG A 20 1.11 0.53 14.32
CA ARG A 20 0.74 -0.65 13.52
C ARG A 20 0.15 -1.78 14.38
N PHE A 21 0.56 -1.85 15.64
CA PHE A 21 0.18 -2.90 16.60
C PHE A 21 -0.65 -2.33 17.75
N LYS A 22 -1.60 -3.14 18.24
CA LYS A 22 -2.42 -2.80 19.41
C LYS A 22 -1.52 -2.73 20.65
N SER A 23 -1.75 -1.72 21.49
CA SER A 23 -1.02 -1.58 22.75
C SER A 23 -1.30 -2.77 23.68
N ASN A 24 -0.26 -3.54 24.02
CA ASN A 24 -0.34 -4.64 24.96
C ASN A 24 -0.24 -4.11 26.40
N SER A 25 -1.34 -3.65 27.02
CA SER A 25 -1.29 -3.01 28.34
C SER A 25 -1.19 -3.94 29.56
N ARG A 26 -0.97 -5.26 29.38
CA ARG A 26 -0.95 -6.21 30.51
C ARG A 26 0.47 -6.54 30.98
N LYS A 27 0.76 -6.12 32.21
CA LYS A 27 2.02 -6.24 32.97
C LYS A 27 2.53 -7.68 33.25
N ASN A 28 1.91 -8.73 32.73
CA ASN A 28 2.22 -10.11 33.15
C ASN A 28 2.91 -10.93 32.05
N CYS A 29 4.22 -11.10 32.26
CA CYS A 29 5.03 -12.30 32.04
C CYS A 29 4.66 -13.19 30.84
N ARG A 30 5.03 -12.73 29.64
CA ARG A 30 5.58 -13.49 28.50
C ARG A 30 5.66 -12.50 27.34
N GLN A 31 6.75 -12.48 26.58
CA GLN A 31 6.80 -11.71 25.35
C GLN A 31 5.71 -12.23 24.39
N LYS A 32 4.54 -11.60 24.41
CA LYS A 32 3.45 -11.91 23.49
C LYS A 32 3.76 -11.21 22.17
N LYS A 33 3.63 -11.96 21.06
CA LYS A 33 3.71 -11.38 19.72
C LYS A 33 2.73 -10.20 19.60
N ASP A 34 3.21 -9.11 19.02
CA ASP A 34 2.40 -7.94 18.76
C ASP A 34 1.22 -8.28 17.85
N VAL A 35 0.03 -7.80 18.23
CA VAL A 35 -1.21 -8.04 17.50
C VAL A 35 -1.48 -6.82 16.64
N SER A 36 -1.43 -6.97 15.32
CA SER A 36 -1.77 -5.89 14.38
C SER A 36 -3.23 -5.45 14.55
N TYR A 37 -3.54 -4.16 14.38
CA TYR A 37 -4.91 -3.64 14.49
C TYR A 37 -5.91 -4.36 13.57
N SER A 38 -5.51 -4.59 12.33
CA SER A 38 -6.25 -5.38 11.33
C SER A 38 -5.25 -6.01 10.37
N ARG A 39 -5.33 -7.33 10.19
CA ARG A 39 -4.55 -8.02 9.16
C ARG A 39 -5.34 -7.87 7.86
N LEU A 40 -4.94 -6.92 7.01
CA LEU A 40 -5.40 -6.94 5.63
C LEU A 40 -4.91 -8.26 5.03
N PHE A 41 -5.83 -9.18 4.75
CA PHE A 41 -5.53 -10.31 3.89
C PHE A 41 -5.26 -9.73 2.52
N TYR A 42 -4.00 -9.47 2.23
CA TYR A 42 -3.58 -9.22 0.87
C TYR A 42 -3.89 -10.52 0.13
N LEU A 43 -5.00 -10.53 -0.63
CA LEU A 43 -5.14 -11.41 -1.79
C LEU A 43 -3.78 -11.40 -2.52
N PRO A 44 -3.35 -12.50 -3.16
CA PRO A 44 -2.09 -12.53 -3.89
C PRO A 44 -2.12 -11.48 -5.01
N ILE A 45 -1.77 -10.24 -4.65
CA ILE A 45 -1.95 -9.05 -5.48
C ILE A 45 -0.80 -8.95 -6.45
N ILE A 46 0.36 -9.46 -6.06
CA ILE A 46 1.57 -9.56 -6.89
C ILE A 46 1.27 -10.29 -8.21
N PRO A 47 0.76 -11.54 -8.24
CA PRO A 47 0.46 -12.21 -9.51
C PRO A 47 -0.68 -11.53 -10.28
N ARG A 48 -1.63 -10.86 -9.62
CA ARG A 48 -2.68 -10.08 -10.30
C ARG A 48 -2.10 -8.84 -10.99
N LEU A 49 -1.20 -8.14 -10.32
CA LEU A 49 -0.48 -7.00 -10.88
C LEU A 49 0.41 -7.47 -12.04
N GLN A 50 1.17 -8.55 -11.90
CA GLN A 50 1.99 -9.09 -12.99
C GLN A 50 1.16 -9.37 -14.25
N ARG A 51 -0.02 -10.00 -14.12
CA ARG A 51 -0.94 -10.22 -15.25
C ARG A 51 -1.46 -8.91 -15.84
N LEU A 52 -1.80 -7.93 -15.00
CA LEU A 52 -2.27 -6.62 -15.46
C LEU A 52 -1.19 -5.85 -16.23
N TYR A 53 0.08 -5.98 -15.82
CA TYR A 53 1.22 -5.35 -16.50
C TYR A 53 1.72 -6.14 -17.72
N ALA A 54 1.33 -7.42 -17.87
CA ALA A 54 1.71 -8.23 -19.02
C ALA A 54 1.03 -7.79 -20.33
N SER A 55 -0.17 -7.19 -20.25
CA SER A 55 -0.84 -6.63 -21.43
C SER A 55 -0.35 -5.21 -21.70
N MET A 56 0.09 -4.95 -22.95
CA MET A 56 0.54 -3.63 -23.38
C MET A 56 -0.57 -2.58 -23.29
N SER A 57 -1.83 -2.95 -23.55
CA SER A 57 -2.96 -2.03 -23.50
C SER A 57 -3.23 -1.51 -22.09
N SER A 58 -3.12 -2.37 -21.07
CA SER A 58 -3.32 -1.99 -19.67
C SER A 58 -2.06 -1.40 -19.03
N ALA A 59 -0.87 -1.86 -19.42
CA ALA A 59 0.39 -1.40 -18.83
C ALA A 59 0.60 0.11 -18.97
N GLY A 60 0.23 0.71 -20.11
CA GLY A 60 0.32 2.16 -20.31
C GLY A 60 -0.56 2.95 -19.34
N HIS A 61 -1.80 2.51 -19.13
CA HIS A 61 -2.70 3.13 -18.15
C HIS A 61 -2.18 2.98 -16.72
N MET A 62 -1.64 1.81 -16.37
CA MET A 62 -1.10 1.55 -15.04
C MET A 62 0.13 2.39 -14.70
N ARG A 63 1.05 2.58 -15.65
CA ARG A 63 2.25 3.41 -15.46
C ARG A 63 1.94 4.88 -15.24
N ARG A 64 0.82 5.38 -15.79
CA ARG A 64 0.40 6.78 -15.69
C ARG A 64 0.27 7.28 -14.26
N HIS A 65 -0.12 6.41 -13.33
CA HIS A 65 -0.20 6.74 -11.90
C HIS A 65 1.16 7.14 -11.30
N LYS A 66 2.26 6.59 -11.81
CA LYS A 66 3.62 6.90 -11.38
C LYS A 66 4.23 8.01 -12.25
N GLU A 67 4.01 7.95 -13.55
CA GLU A 67 4.71 8.79 -14.52
C GLU A 67 4.19 10.24 -14.58
N LYS A 68 3.10 10.58 -13.87
CA LYS A 68 2.53 11.95 -13.77
C LYS A 68 2.56 12.72 -15.09
N ILE A 69 2.21 12.05 -16.19
CA ILE A 69 2.13 12.69 -17.51
C ILE A 69 0.83 13.49 -17.54
N ALA A 70 0.88 14.70 -16.97
CA ALA A 70 -0.16 15.69 -17.13
C ALA A 70 0.18 16.52 -18.37
N LYS A 71 -0.69 16.49 -19.39
CA LYS A 71 -0.65 17.54 -20.41
C LYS A 71 -1.08 18.84 -19.74
N ASN A 72 -0.24 19.87 -19.81
CA ASN A 72 -0.51 21.17 -19.19
C ASN A 72 -1.89 21.69 -19.62
N GLY A 73 -2.72 22.03 -18.62
CA GLY A 73 -4.02 22.66 -18.82
C GLY A 73 -5.23 21.72 -19.00
N PHE A 74 -5.05 20.39 -19.17
CA PHE A 74 -6.18 19.46 -19.35
C PHE A 74 -6.18 18.30 -18.35
N LEU A 75 -7.35 18.06 -17.76
CA LEU A 75 -7.58 16.96 -16.81
C LEU A 75 -7.64 15.63 -17.56
N SER A 76 -6.45 15.06 -17.77
CA SER A 76 -6.27 13.93 -18.67
C SER A 76 -6.43 12.56 -17.99
N HIS A 77 -6.57 12.54 -16.66
CA HIS A 77 -6.84 11.36 -15.85
C HIS A 77 -7.58 11.76 -14.56
N PRO A 78 -8.54 10.96 -14.03
CA PRO A 78 -9.25 11.28 -12.79
C PRO A 78 -8.34 11.52 -11.59
N SER A 79 -7.21 10.81 -11.52
CA SER A 79 -6.18 11.00 -10.48
C SER A 79 -5.47 12.37 -10.54
N ASN A 80 -5.64 13.15 -11.61
CA ASN A 80 -5.09 14.50 -11.74
C ASN A 80 -6.08 15.57 -11.24
N ALA A 81 -7.32 15.19 -10.93
CA ALA A 81 -8.25 16.09 -10.26
C ALA A 81 -7.73 16.41 -8.86
N LYS A 82 -7.89 17.66 -8.43
CA LYS A 82 -7.76 18.00 -7.02
C LYS A 82 -8.87 17.27 -6.26
N ALA A 83 -8.48 16.59 -5.19
CA ALA A 83 -9.40 16.05 -4.20
C ALA A 83 -10.04 17.19 -3.40
#